data_AF-A0A9J5WMY2-F1
#
_entry.id   AF-A0A9J5WMY2-F1
#
_cell.length_a   1.000
_cell.length_b   1.000
_cell.length_c   1.000
_cell.angle_alpha   90.00
_cell.angle_beta   90.00
_cell.angle_gamma   90.00
#
_symmetry.space_group_name_H-M   'P 1'
#
loop_
_entity.id
_entity.type
_entity.pdbx_description
1 polymer ?
#
loop_
_entity_poly.entity_id
_entity_poly.type
_entity_poly.pdbx_seq_one_letter_code
_entity_poly.pdbx_strand_id
1 'polypeptide(L)'
;MTKMVLNVWVLRYVGVVDVVNGRGTVELQRYSKEHPFAQLSGSDNIIAFTTERYAKQPLIVRGPGAGAEVTAGGVFCDILRLASYLGAPS
;
A
#
# COMPACT_ATOMS: atom_id res chain seq x y z
N MET A 1 8.16 -26.98 -29.33
CA MET A 1 7.38 -26.69 -28.10
C MET A 1 7.77 -25.32 -27.57
N THR A 2 7.28 -24.26 -28.22
CA THR A 2 7.42 -22.88 -27.75
C THR A 2 6.37 -22.65 -26.67
N LYS A 3 6.80 -22.43 -25.41
CA LYS A 3 5.90 -22.02 -24.33
C LYS A 3 5.24 -20.69 -24.72
N MET A 4 3.94 -20.72 -24.94
CA MET A 4 3.10 -19.54 -25.09
C MET A 4 3.03 -18.85 -23.72
N VAL A 5 3.88 -17.85 -23.48
CA VAL A 5 3.79 -17.01 -22.28
C VAL A 5 2.69 -15.99 -22.53
N LEU A 6 1.46 -16.31 -22.11
CA LEU A 6 0.41 -15.31 -21.97
C LEU A 6 0.84 -14.36 -20.85
N ASN A 7 1.46 -13.23 -21.19
CA ASN A 7 1.72 -12.14 -20.25
C ASN A 7 0.37 -11.54 -19.85
N VAL A 8 -0.23 -12.06 -18.77
CA VAL A 8 -1.49 -11.55 -18.27
C VAL A 8 -1.19 -10.35 -17.36
N TRP A 9 -1.51 -9.16 -17.86
CA TRP A 9 -1.43 -7.90 -17.12
C TRP A 9 -2.75 -7.63 -16.40
N VAL A 10 -2.70 -6.84 -15.32
CA VAL A 10 -3.89 -6.32 -14.65
C VAL A 10 -3.83 -4.80 -14.58
N LEU A 11 -5.01 -4.18 -14.64
CA LEU A 11 -5.14 -2.73 -14.43
C LEU A 11 -5.44 -2.45 -12.95
N ARG A 12 -4.82 -1.40 -12.41
CA ARG A 12 -5.04 -0.91 -11.04
C ARG A 12 -5.10 0.60 -11.06
N TYR A 13 -6.05 1.17 -10.32
CA TYR A 13 -6.11 2.60 -10.07
C TYR A 13 -5.24 2.91 -8.86
N VAL A 14 -4.18 3.68 -9.06
CA VAL A 14 -3.10 3.83 -8.07
C VAL A 14 -2.77 5.29 -7.87
N GLY A 15 -2.43 5.64 -6.63
CA GLY A 15 -1.73 6.88 -6.32
C GLY A 15 -0.23 6.64 -6.37
N VAL A 16 0.52 7.54 -7.00
CA VAL A 16 1.99 7.52 -7.03
C VAL A 16 2.50 8.81 -6.42
N VAL A 17 3.43 8.69 -5.48
CA VAL A 17 4.11 9.82 -4.85
C VAL A 17 5.59 9.74 -5.19
N ASP A 18 6.04 10.67 -6.03
CA ASP A 18 7.44 10.89 -6.34
C ASP A 18 7.96 12.03 -5.45
N VAL A 19 8.64 11.65 -4.37
CA VAL A 19 9.17 12.59 -3.39
C VAL A 19 10.33 13.41 -3.97
N VAL A 20 11.14 12.83 -4.86
CA VAL A 20 12.31 13.50 -5.45
C VAL A 20 11.86 14.66 -6.33
N ASN A 21 10.80 14.45 -7.10
CA ASN A 21 10.23 15.48 -7.98
C ASN A 21 9.07 16.26 -7.35
N GLY A 22 8.72 16.00 -6.08
CA GLY A 22 7.63 16.66 -5.37
C GLY A 22 6.26 16.48 -6.04
N ARG A 23 6.00 15.33 -6.67
CA ARG A 23 4.80 15.09 -7.49
C ARG A 23 3.94 13.98 -6.91
N GLY A 24 2.63 14.22 -6.83
CA GLY A 24 1.61 13.20 -6.61
C GLY A 24 0.73 13.04 -7.85
N THR A 25 0.46 11.81 -8.27
CA THR A 25 -0.48 11.50 -9.35
C THR A 25 -1.45 10.41 -8.92
N VAL A 26 -2.64 10.38 -9.53
CA VAL A 26 -3.59 9.26 -9.42
C VAL A 26 -3.98 8.86 -10.82
N GLU A 27 -3.68 7.62 -11.19
CA GLU A 27 -3.84 7.16 -12.57
C GLU A 27 -4.11 5.65 -12.65
N LEU A 28 -4.56 5.21 -13.82
CA LEU A 28 -4.73 3.80 -14.11
C LEU A 28 -3.42 3.22 -14.65
N GLN A 29 -2.78 2.32 -13.91
CA GLN A 29 -1.52 1.66 -14.31
C GLN A 29 -1.70 0.17 -14.58
N ARG A 30 -0.80 -0.39 -15.40
CA ARG A 30 -0.71 -1.82 -15.71
C ARG A 30 0.39 -2.47 -14.89
N TYR A 31 0.09 -3.61 -14.26
CA TYR A 31 1.05 -4.44 -13.53
C TYR A 31 1.02 -5.88 -14.04
N SER A 32 2.17 -6.56 -13.99
CA SER A 32 2.20 -8.00 -14.27
C SER A 32 1.47 -8.76 -13.14
N LYS A 33 0.99 -9.97 -13.42
CA LYS A 33 0.31 -10.79 -12.40
C LYS A 33 1.20 -11.16 -11.22
N GLU A 34 2.51 -11.15 -11.40
CA GLU A 34 3.51 -11.44 -10.38
C GLU A 34 3.74 -10.24 -9.45
N HIS A 35 3.34 -9.03 -9.87
CA HIS A 35 3.50 -7.82 -9.07
C HIS A 35 2.62 -7.87 -7.81
N PRO A 36 3.08 -7.38 -6.63
CA PRO A 36 2.29 -7.40 -5.39
C PRO A 36 0.89 -6.77 -5.53
N PHE A 37 0.75 -5.73 -6.35
CA PHE A 37 -0.54 -5.06 -6.58
C PHE A 37 -1.55 -5.93 -7.34
N ALA A 38 -1.08 -6.94 -8.08
CA ALA A 38 -1.95 -7.88 -8.75
C ALA A 38 -2.60 -8.87 -7.78
N GLN A 39 -2.01 -9.09 -6.60
CA GLN A 39 -2.43 -10.08 -5.61
C GLN A 39 -3.44 -9.55 -4.57
N LEU A 40 -3.98 -8.34 -4.78
CA LEU A 40 -5.05 -7.77 -3.97
C LEU A 40 -6.32 -8.63 -4.02
N SER A 41 -6.95 -8.83 -2.86
CA SER A 41 -8.22 -9.55 -2.72
C SER A 41 -9.24 -8.66 -2.04
N GLY A 42 -10.49 -8.66 -2.51
CA GLY A 42 -11.58 -7.90 -1.92
C GLY A 42 -11.29 -6.40 -1.81
N SER A 43 -11.42 -5.85 -0.60
CA SER A 43 -11.22 -4.43 -0.26
C SER A 43 -9.87 -4.16 0.42
N ASP A 44 -8.87 -5.01 0.18
CA ASP A 44 -7.52 -4.77 0.66
C ASP A 44 -6.92 -3.51 0.00
N ASN A 45 -6.28 -2.67 0.81
CA ASN A 45 -5.38 -1.63 0.33
C ASN A 45 -3.94 -2.14 0.36
N ILE A 46 -3.12 -1.64 -0.56
CA ILE A 46 -1.69 -1.93 -0.63
C ILE A 46 -0.92 -0.64 -0.89
N ILE A 47 0.22 -0.50 -0.20
CA ILE A 47 1.16 0.59 -0.40
C ILE A 47 2.54 -0.03 -0.55
N ALA A 48 3.28 0.40 -1.58
CA ALA A 48 4.67 0.03 -1.80
C ALA A 48 5.57 1.25 -1.54
N PHE A 49 6.54 1.09 -0.64
CA PHE A 49 7.55 2.10 -0.35
C PHE A 49 8.88 1.70 -0.97
N THR A 50 9.35 2.51 -1.91
CA THR A 50 10.72 2.43 -2.43
C THR A 50 11.53 3.55 -1.79
N THR A 51 12.60 3.19 -1.09
CA THR A 51 13.50 4.12 -0.41
C THR A 51 14.95 3.72 -0.66
N GLU A 52 15.93 4.53 -0.26
CA GLU A 52 17.35 4.14 -0.36
C GLU A 52 17.65 2.82 0.36
N ARG A 53 17.07 2.62 1.56
CA ARG A 53 17.22 1.37 2.32
C ARG A 53 16.51 0.19 1.67
N TYR A 54 15.35 0.43 1.05
CA TYR A 54 14.50 -0.58 0.40
C TYR A 54 14.52 -0.46 -1.13
N ALA A 55 15.70 -0.19 -1.71
CA ALA A 55 15.81 0.10 -3.15
C ALA A 55 15.63 -1.14 -4.05
N LYS A 56 16.11 -2.31 -3.59
CA LYS A 56 16.04 -3.57 -4.35
C LYS A 56 14.72 -4.32 -4.16
N GLN A 57 14.17 -4.24 -2.95
CA GLN A 57 12.94 -4.92 -2.59
C GLN A 57 12.05 -3.92 -1.83
N PRO A 58 11.06 -3.33 -2.51
CA PRO A 58 10.17 -2.35 -1.90
C PRO A 58 9.47 -2.92 -0.66
N LEU A 59 9.30 -2.08 0.36
CA LEU A 59 8.51 -2.45 1.53
C LEU A 59 7.04 -2.40 1.16
N ILE A 60 6.35 -3.54 1.29
CA ILE A 60 4.93 -3.67 1.00
C ILE A 60 4.14 -3.68 2.30
N VAL A 61 3.20 -2.74 2.43
CA VAL A 61 2.19 -2.74 3.50
C VAL A 61 0.84 -3.08 2.86
N ARG A 62 0.19 -4.13 3.35
CA ARG A 62 -1.10 -4.61 2.85
C ARG A 62 -2.01 -4.96 4.02
N GLY A 63 -3.30 -4.70 3.86
CA GLY A 63 -4.35 -5.18 4.74
C GLY A 63 -5.71 -4.62 4.34
N PRO A 64 -6.77 -4.90 5.11
CA PRO A 64 -8.09 -4.35 4.87
C PRO A 64 -8.03 -2.82 4.83
N GLY A 65 -8.45 -2.24 3.71
CA GLY A 65 -8.41 -0.79 3.50
C GLY A 65 -9.61 -0.01 4.04
N ALA A 66 -10.70 -0.72 4.27
CA ALA A 66 -11.97 -0.18 4.70
C ALA A 66 -12.76 -1.22 5.50
N GLY A 67 -13.67 -0.74 6.34
CA GLY A 67 -14.50 -1.55 7.22
C GLY A 67 -14.66 -0.87 8.58
N ALA A 68 -15.83 -1.02 9.22
CA ALA A 68 -16.15 -0.30 10.45
C ALA A 68 -15.13 -0.60 11.57
N GLU A 69 -14.84 -1.88 11.81
CA GLU A 69 -13.93 -2.32 12.87
C GLU A 69 -12.47 -1.90 12.61
N VAL A 70 -11.98 -2.06 11.38
CA VAL A 70 -10.60 -1.70 11.03
C VAL A 70 -10.38 -0.18 11.08
N THR A 71 -11.39 0.60 10.70
CA THR A 71 -11.33 2.07 10.79
C THR A 71 -11.37 2.51 12.26
N ALA A 72 -12.26 1.93 13.07
CA ALA A 72 -12.34 2.22 14.50
C ALA A 72 -11.04 1.84 15.24
N GLY A 73 -10.42 0.71 14.89
CA GLY A 73 -9.12 0.30 15.43
C GLY A 73 -8.01 1.29 15.09
N GLY A 74 -8.00 1.85 13.87
CA GLY A 74 -7.07 2.92 13.47
C GLY A 74 -7.22 4.17 14.33
N VAL A 75 -8.45 4.68 14.47
CA VAL A 75 -8.75 5.85 15.32
C VAL A 75 -8.38 5.60 16.78
N PHE A 76 -8.71 4.41 17.31
CA PHE A 76 -8.37 4.05 18.69
C PHE A 76 -6.85 3.99 18.92
N CYS A 77 -6.09 3.47 17.96
CA CYS A 77 -4.62 3.50 18.01
C CYS A 77 -4.07 4.92 18.11
N ASP A 78 -4.65 5.86 17.36
CA ASP A 78 -4.24 7.27 17.43
C ASP A 78 -4.58 7.91 18.77
N ILE A 79 -5.72 7.57 19.39
CA ILE A 79 -6.06 8.00 20.76
C ILE A 79 -5.02 7.49 21.77
N LEU A 80 -4.64 6.20 21.69
CA LEU A 80 -3.62 5.62 22.58
C LEU A 80 -2.25 6.30 22.40
N ARG A 81 -1.87 6.60 21.16
CA ARG A 81 -0.65 7.36 20.86
C ARG A 81 -0.72 8.75 21.49
N LEU A 82 -1.81 9.48 21.30
CA LEU A 82 -1.99 10.81 21.89
C LEU A 82 -1.92 10.77 23.42
N ALA A 83 -2.58 9.81 24.07
CA ALA A 83 -2.50 9.63 25.51
C ALA A 83 -1.05 9.39 25.98
N SER A 84 -0.30 8.58 25.23
CA SER A 84 1.11 8.29 25.53
C SER A 84 2.01 9.53 25.39
N TYR A 85 1.74 10.39 24.40
CA TYR A 85 2.52 11.62 24.17
C TYR A 85 2.13 12.79 25.08
N LEU A 86 0.85 12.90 25.46
CA LEU A 86 0.29 14.10 26.11
C LEU A 86 0.03 13.93 27.61
N GLY A 87 0.03 12.71 28.15
CA GLY A 87 -0.08 12.53 29.60
C GLY A 87 -0.77 11.26 30.06
N ALA A 88 -0.11 10.11 29.87
CA ALA A 88 -0.17 9.10 30.92
C ALA A 88 0.77 9.56 32.03
N PRO A 89 0.30 9.82 33.27
CA PRO A 89 1.21 9.89 34.39
C PRO A 89 1.98 8.58 34.42
N SER A 90 3.31 8.67 34.52
CA SER A 90 4.15 7.54 34.93
C SER A 90 3.65 6.97 36.26
#